data_AF-A0A847ESS9-F1
#
_entry.id   AF-A0A847ESS9-F1
#
_cell.length_a   1.000
_cell.length_b   1.000
_cell.length_c   1.000
_cell.angle_alpha   90.00
_cell.angle_beta   90.00
_cell.angle_gamma   90.00
#
_symmetry.space_group_name_H-M   'P 1'
#
loop_
_entity.id
_entity.type
_entity.pdbx_description
1 polymer ?
#
loop_
_entity_poly.entity_id
_entity_poly.type
_entity_poly.pdbx_seq_one_letter_code
_entity_poly.pdbx_strand_id
1 'polypeptide(L)'
;KDIVSAVKDGAGDLPISVKTRVGWLNYDLDWIRFLLEQDLDVLTIHGRTATGVYSKKPNWGRIRASVEIRDELGKKTLIFGNGGVITLKQAKRYLKKCNVDGIMIGKEAIHNPWIFSGRQVVPVSESFETFKKHIVLFKDTWGDSKDFNTLKKFVGSYVNGFVGSQDIRNEMMKTTTIEELLEQVEKLIK
;
A
#
# COMPACT_ATOMS: atom_id res chain seq x y z
N LYS A 1 12.64 16.62 -15.33
CA LYS A 1 12.90 15.92 -16.62
C LYS A 1 14.15 15.07 -16.47
N ASP A 2 15.25 15.68 -16.06
CA ASP A 2 16.57 15.06 -15.91
C ASP A 2 16.56 13.78 -15.05
N ILE A 3 15.86 13.79 -13.92
CA ILE A 3 15.71 12.58 -13.08
C ILE A 3 15.05 11.42 -13.85
N VAL A 4 13.99 11.68 -14.61
CA VAL A 4 13.29 10.63 -15.36
C VAL A 4 14.17 10.14 -16.52
N SER A 5 14.87 11.05 -17.20
CA SER A 5 15.82 10.69 -18.27
C SER A 5 16.94 9.79 -17.74
N ALA A 6 17.62 10.21 -16.68
CA ALA A 6 18.73 9.46 -16.10
C ALA A 6 18.29 8.06 -15.60
N VAL A 7 17.08 7.95 -15.04
CA VAL A 7 16.52 6.65 -14.63
C VAL A 7 16.24 5.77 -15.85
N LYS A 8 15.68 6.33 -16.94
CA LYS A 8 15.47 5.58 -18.19
C LYS A 8 16.79 5.10 -18.80
N ASP A 9 17.78 5.98 -18.87
CA ASP A 9 19.10 5.67 -19.42
C ASP A 9 19.78 4.54 -18.61
N GLY A 10 19.63 4.56 -17.28
CA GLY A 10 20.20 3.53 -16.40
C GLY A 10 19.42 2.22 -16.34
N ALA A 11 18.15 2.19 -16.76
CA ALA A 11 17.28 1.03 -16.63
C ALA A 11 17.31 0.08 -17.83
N GLY A 12 17.83 0.53 -18.98
CA GLY A 12 17.81 -0.23 -20.22
C GLY A 12 16.37 -0.54 -20.65
N ASP A 13 16.06 -1.83 -20.85
CA ASP A 13 14.73 -2.28 -21.31
C ASP A 13 13.71 -2.50 -20.18
N LEU A 14 14.04 -2.18 -18.93
CA LEU A 14 13.11 -2.35 -17.81
C LEU A 14 12.02 -1.26 -17.81
N PRO A 15 10.76 -1.63 -17.49
CA PRO A 15 9.67 -0.65 -17.43
C PRO A 15 9.89 0.37 -16.31
N ILE A 16 9.64 1.64 -16.62
CA ILE A 16 9.81 2.76 -15.70
C ILE A 16 8.46 3.25 -15.21
N SER A 17 8.34 3.32 -13.89
CA SER A 17 7.18 3.89 -13.22
C SER A 17 7.53 5.10 -12.36
N VAL A 18 6.59 6.04 -12.25
CA VAL A 18 6.66 7.14 -11.29
C VAL A 18 5.46 7.05 -10.35
N LYS A 19 5.72 7.22 -9.06
CA LYS A 19 4.67 7.41 -8.06
C LYS A 19 4.69 8.84 -7.56
N THR A 20 3.57 9.55 -7.69
CA THR A 20 3.46 10.96 -7.33
C THR A 20 2.18 11.28 -6.57
N ARG A 21 2.00 12.56 -6.27
CA ARG A 21 0.80 13.18 -5.74
C ARG A 21 0.20 14.13 -6.78
N VAL A 22 -1.06 14.50 -6.59
CA VAL A 22 -1.81 15.42 -7.48
C VAL A 22 -1.35 16.89 -7.43
N GLY A 23 -0.18 17.16 -6.84
CA GLY A 23 0.37 18.51 -6.64
C GLY A 23 1.11 18.67 -5.30
N TRP A 24 1.81 19.79 -5.12
CA TRP A 24 2.61 20.08 -3.93
C TRP A 24 1.78 20.70 -2.79
N LEU A 25 1.48 21.99 -2.92
CA LEU A 25 0.59 22.73 -2.02
C LEU A 25 -0.83 22.65 -2.55
N ASN A 26 -1.06 23.16 -3.76
CA ASN A 26 -2.32 23.10 -4.49
C ASN A 26 -2.38 21.86 -5.40
N TYR A 27 -3.56 21.60 -5.96
CA TYR A 27 -3.67 20.66 -7.08
C TYR A 27 -2.97 21.25 -8.31
N ASP A 28 -2.22 20.42 -9.02
CA ASP A 28 -1.41 20.83 -10.16
C ASP A 28 -1.56 19.77 -11.26
N LEU A 29 -2.33 20.10 -12.30
CA LEU A 29 -2.54 19.22 -13.45
C LEU A 29 -1.42 19.39 -14.49
N ASP A 30 -0.71 20.51 -14.50
CA ASP A 30 0.43 20.73 -15.38
C ASP A 30 1.60 19.82 -14.97
N TRP A 31 1.76 19.59 -13.67
CA TRP A 31 2.65 18.55 -13.14
C TRP A 31 2.34 17.15 -13.69
N ILE A 32 1.05 16.79 -13.76
CA ILE A 32 0.63 15.48 -14.29
C ILE A 32 0.87 15.40 -15.79
N ARG A 33 0.50 16.44 -16.54
CA ARG A 33 0.77 16.57 -17.98
C ARG A 33 2.27 16.41 -18.27
N PHE A 34 3.10 17.14 -17.53
CA PHE A 34 4.56 17.06 -17.63
C PHE A 34 5.07 15.62 -17.44
N LEU A 35 4.57 14.88 -16.44
CA LEU A 35 4.97 13.49 -16.20
C LEU A 35 4.54 12.54 -17.32
N LEU A 36 3.34 12.74 -17.88
CA LEU A 36 2.82 11.93 -18.99
C LEU A 36 3.61 12.17 -20.29
N GLU A 37 4.10 13.38 -20.52
CA GLU A 37 5.00 13.70 -21.62
C GLU A 37 6.35 12.97 -21.53
N GLN A 38 6.71 12.42 -20.36
CA GLN A 38 7.94 11.64 -20.21
C GLN A 38 7.80 10.18 -20.67
N ASP A 39 6.65 9.76 -21.20
CA ASP A 39 6.41 8.40 -21.73
C ASP A 39 6.77 7.29 -20.72
N LEU A 40 6.18 7.38 -19.52
CA LEU A 40 6.32 6.38 -18.47
C LEU A 40 5.47 5.15 -18.78
N ASP A 41 5.87 3.96 -18.31
CA ASP A 41 5.04 2.75 -18.40
C ASP A 41 3.86 2.82 -17.43
N VAL A 42 4.12 3.27 -16.19
CA VAL A 42 3.09 3.42 -15.16
C VAL A 42 3.25 4.74 -14.39
N LEU A 43 2.16 5.49 -14.25
CA LEU A 43 2.04 6.64 -13.36
C LEU A 43 1.07 6.34 -12.23
N THR A 44 1.58 6.13 -11.02
CA THR A 44 0.74 5.96 -9.81
C THR A 44 0.50 7.31 -9.13
N ILE A 45 -0.77 7.69 -8.97
CA ILE A 45 -1.16 9.00 -8.45
C ILE A 45 -1.88 8.85 -7.11
N HIS A 46 -1.27 9.37 -6.05
CA HIS A 46 -1.97 9.55 -4.78
C HIS A 46 -2.83 10.83 -4.85
N GLY A 47 -4.13 10.70 -4.59
CA GLY A 47 -5.11 11.81 -4.67
C GLY A 47 -4.99 12.92 -3.60
N ARG A 48 -3.86 13.08 -2.92
CA ARG A 48 -3.62 14.15 -1.94
C ARG A 48 -2.47 15.01 -2.42
N THR A 49 -2.46 16.29 -2.06
CA THR A 49 -1.29 17.15 -2.26
C THR A 49 -0.15 16.77 -1.30
N ALA A 50 1.10 17.09 -1.62
CA ALA A 50 2.26 16.72 -0.81
C ALA A 50 2.19 17.25 0.62
N THR A 51 1.80 18.52 0.79
CA THR A 51 1.66 19.14 2.12
C THR A 51 0.46 18.60 2.90
N GLY A 52 -0.53 18.00 2.23
CA GLY A 52 -1.74 17.46 2.87
C GLY A 52 -2.73 18.51 3.39
N VAL A 53 -2.45 19.80 3.19
CA VAL A 53 -3.26 20.92 3.71
C VAL A 53 -4.68 20.92 3.14
N TYR A 54 -4.85 20.60 1.86
CA TYR A 54 -6.13 20.76 1.17
C TYR A 54 -7.07 19.55 1.25
N SER A 55 -6.66 18.40 1.79
CA SER A 55 -7.63 17.33 2.07
C SER A 55 -7.16 16.26 3.08
N LYS A 56 -8.05 15.96 4.03
CA LYS A 56 -7.94 14.74 4.85
C LYS A 56 -8.17 13.47 4.01
N LYS A 57 -8.97 13.54 2.95
CA LYS A 57 -9.37 12.40 2.10
C LYS A 57 -8.84 12.54 0.66
N PRO A 58 -8.32 11.47 0.03
CA PRO A 58 -7.83 11.52 -1.35
C PRO A 58 -8.92 11.94 -2.34
N ASN A 59 -8.59 12.88 -3.22
CA ASN A 59 -9.45 13.40 -4.27
C ASN A 59 -9.33 12.53 -5.55
N TRP A 60 -10.25 11.58 -5.68
CA TRP A 60 -10.36 10.69 -6.83
C TRP A 60 -10.84 11.39 -8.11
N GLY A 61 -11.47 12.56 -8.00
CA GLY A 61 -11.83 13.38 -9.16
C GLY A 61 -10.59 13.92 -9.87
N ARG A 62 -9.55 14.31 -9.10
CA ARG A 62 -8.27 14.73 -9.68
C ARG A 62 -7.51 13.59 -10.33
N ILE A 63 -7.60 12.38 -9.78
CA ILE A 63 -7.03 11.18 -10.42
C ILE A 63 -7.73 10.90 -11.76
N ARG A 64 -9.07 11.04 -11.81
CA ARG A 64 -9.82 10.90 -13.07
C ARG A 64 -9.39 11.96 -14.10
N ALA A 65 -9.20 13.21 -13.69
CA ALA A 65 -8.69 14.25 -14.59
C ALA A 65 -7.29 13.91 -15.14
N SER A 66 -6.46 13.18 -14.40
CA SER A 66 -5.17 12.69 -14.90
C SER A 66 -5.32 11.66 -16.03
N VAL A 67 -6.35 10.81 -15.96
CA VAL A 67 -6.73 9.88 -17.03
C VAL A 67 -7.19 10.65 -18.26
N GLU A 68 -8.07 11.65 -18.07
CA GLU A 68 -8.56 12.51 -19.16
C GLU A 68 -7.37 13.19 -19.89
N ILE A 69 -6.40 13.74 -19.15
CA ILE A 69 -5.18 14.35 -19.75
C ILE A 69 -4.34 13.35 -20.54
N ARG A 70 -4.13 12.13 -20.02
CA ARG A 70 -3.37 11.11 -20.75
C ARG A 70 -4.05 10.78 -22.09
N ASP A 71 -5.36 10.60 -22.06
CA ASP A 71 -6.15 10.23 -23.22
C ASP A 71 -6.14 11.37 -24.26
N GLU A 72 -6.26 12.63 -23.83
CA GLU A 72 -6.10 13.83 -24.67
C GLU A 72 -4.72 13.91 -25.35
N LEU A 73 -3.65 13.54 -24.63
CA LEU A 73 -2.29 13.54 -25.16
C LEU A 73 -1.98 12.30 -26.03
N GLY A 74 -2.89 11.35 -26.14
CA GLY A 74 -2.68 10.08 -26.87
C GLY A 74 -1.58 9.20 -26.25
N LYS A 75 -1.31 9.33 -24.95
CA LYS A 75 -0.25 8.60 -24.25
C LYS A 75 -0.72 7.20 -23.82
N LYS A 76 0.21 6.23 -23.81
CA LYS A 76 -0.07 4.83 -23.43
C LYS A 76 0.20 4.50 -21.96
N THR A 77 0.68 5.48 -21.18
CA THR A 77 1.03 5.30 -19.77
C THR A 77 -0.15 4.77 -18.95
N LEU A 78 0.04 3.65 -18.26
CA LEU A 78 -0.99 3.14 -17.35
C LEU A 78 -1.09 4.04 -16.12
N ILE A 79 -2.29 4.41 -15.70
CA ILE A 79 -2.53 5.25 -14.52
C ILE A 79 -3.11 4.42 -13.39
N PHE A 80 -2.39 4.38 -12.26
CA PHE A 80 -2.83 3.69 -11.06
C PHE A 80 -3.30 4.71 -10.02
N GLY A 81 -4.55 4.57 -9.55
CA GLY A 81 -5.09 5.41 -8.49
C GLY A 81 -4.65 4.94 -7.10
N ASN A 82 -4.28 5.88 -6.22
CA ASN A 82 -3.86 5.56 -4.84
C ASN A 82 -4.51 6.47 -3.79
N GLY A 83 -4.86 5.85 -2.66
CA GLY A 83 -5.24 6.54 -1.44
C GLY A 83 -6.67 6.23 -0.97
N GLY A 84 -6.80 5.93 0.33
CA GLY A 84 -8.10 5.82 1.01
C GLY A 84 -8.96 4.66 0.52
N VAL A 85 -8.34 3.64 -0.06
CA VAL A 85 -8.98 2.40 -0.48
C VAL A 85 -8.80 1.37 0.62
N ILE A 86 -9.90 0.94 1.22
CA ILE A 86 -9.92 0.05 2.38
C ILE A 86 -10.59 -1.31 2.10
N THR A 87 -11.15 -1.51 0.89
CA THR A 87 -11.74 -2.79 0.48
C THR A 87 -11.56 -3.01 -1.03
N LEU A 88 -11.56 -4.27 -1.49
CA LEU A 88 -11.61 -4.57 -2.93
C LEU A 88 -12.89 -4.08 -3.59
N LYS A 89 -14.02 -4.10 -2.88
CA LYS A 89 -15.28 -3.54 -3.40
C LYS A 89 -15.13 -2.06 -3.73
N GLN A 90 -14.47 -1.30 -2.85
CA GLN A 90 -14.15 0.10 -3.08
C GLN A 90 -13.15 0.27 -4.24
N ALA A 91 -12.11 -0.56 -4.31
CA ALA A 91 -11.13 -0.54 -5.40
C ALA A 91 -11.83 -0.74 -6.77
N LYS A 92 -12.68 -1.77 -6.89
CA LYS A 92 -13.48 -2.06 -8.09
C LYS A 92 -14.41 -0.91 -8.48
N ARG A 93 -14.99 -0.20 -7.49
CA ARG A 93 -15.80 0.99 -7.74
C ARG A 93 -14.96 2.14 -8.31
N TYR A 94 -13.76 2.38 -7.76
CA TYR A 94 -12.90 3.46 -8.25
C TYR A 94 -12.27 3.16 -9.62
N LEU A 95 -11.90 1.90 -9.90
CA LEU A 95 -11.51 1.47 -11.25
C LEU A 95 -12.54 1.93 -12.29
N LYS A 96 -13.81 1.57 -12.08
CA LYS A 96 -14.90 1.96 -12.98
C LYS A 96 -15.18 3.46 -13.00
N LYS A 97 -15.25 4.10 -11.83
CA LYS A 97 -15.66 5.50 -11.71
C LYS A 97 -14.62 6.50 -12.23
N CYS A 98 -13.33 6.15 -12.11
CA CYS A 98 -12.23 7.03 -12.46
C CYS A 98 -11.49 6.60 -13.73
N ASN A 99 -11.90 5.49 -14.35
CA ASN A 99 -11.28 4.93 -15.56
C ASN A 99 -9.75 4.73 -15.43
N VAL A 100 -9.29 4.38 -14.22
CA VAL A 100 -7.88 4.09 -13.96
C VAL A 100 -7.58 2.63 -14.29
N ASP A 101 -6.36 2.34 -14.73
CA ASP A 101 -5.94 1.00 -15.14
C ASP A 101 -5.62 0.09 -13.94
N GLY A 102 -5.35 0.70 -12.78
CA GLY A 102 -5.01 -0.03 -11.56
C GLY A 102 -5.30 0.75 -10.29
N ILE A 103 -5.27 0.03 -9.16
CA ILE A 103 -5.41 0.60 -7.83
C ILE A 103 -4.24 0.13 -6.98
N MET A 104 -3.53 1.09 -6.38
CA MET A 104 -2.52 0.79 -5.37
C MET A 104 -3.10 0.95 -3.97
N ILE A 105 -3.00 -0.09 -3.15
CA ILE A 105 -3.42 -0.10 -1.74
C ILE A 105 -2.16 -0.15 -0.87
N GLY A 106 -2.02 0.83 0.03
CA GLY A 106 -0.88 0.94 0.94
C GLY A 106 -1.26 0.57 2.38
N LYS A 107 -1.61 1.59 3.18
CA LYS A 107 -1.92 1.46 4.62
C LYS A 107 -2.85 0.29 4.95
N GLU A 108 -3.90 0.06 4.17
CA GLU A 108 -4.83 -1.02 4.45
C GLU A 108 -4.20 -2.41 4.32
N ALA A 109 -3.27 -2.61 3.39
CA ALA A 109 -2.58 -3.89 3.24
C ALA A 109 -1.71 -4.24 4.47
N ILE A 110 -1.28 -3.22 5.22
CA ILE A 110 -0.59 -3.42 6.50
C ILE A 110 -1.57 -3.92 7.56
N HIS A 111 -2.78 -3.33 7.63
CA HIS A 111 -3.78 -3.69 8.64
C HIS A 111 -4.56 -4.97 8.31
N ASN A 112 -4.69 -5.29 7.03
CA ASN A 112 -5.43 -6.44 6.52
C ASN A 112 -4.58 -7.17 5.48
N PRO A 113 -3.80 -8.19 5.89
CA PRO A 113 -2.98 -9.00 4.99
C PRO A 113 -3.78 -9.67 3.87
N TRP A 114 -5.08 -9.83 4.08
CA TRP A 114 -6.02 -10.51 3.20
C TRP A 114 -6.68 -9.57 2.20
N ILE A 115 -6.37 -8.27 2.22
CA ILE A 115 -7.04 -7.24 1.41
C ILE A 115 -7.05 -7.58 -0.08
N PHE A 116 -6.03 -8.28 -0.59
CA PHE A 116 -5.92 -8.67 -1.99
C PHE A 116 -6.58 -10.02 -2.31
N SER A 117 -6.89 -10.84 -1.30
CA SER A 117 -7.46 -12.19 -1.49
C SER A 117 -8.94 -12.19 -1.85
N GLY A 118 -9.66 -11.09 -1.58
CA GLY A 118 -11.12 -11.03 -1.70
C GLY A 118 -11.89 -11.77 -0.62
N ARG A 119 -11.20 -12.40 0.33
CA ARG A 119 -11.81 -13.05 1.49
C ARG A 119 -12.29 -11.99 2.48
N GLN A 120 -13.52 -12.14 2.94
CA GLN A 120 -14.12 -11.26 3.94
C GLN A 120 -13.95 -11.81 5.36
N VAL A 121 -13.84 -13.12 5.49
CA VAL A 121 -13.69 -13.82 6.77
C VAL A 121 -12.49 -14.74 6.67
N VAL A 122 -11.64 -14.67 7.69
CA VAL A 122 -10.47 -15.53 7.85
C VAL A 122 -10.58 -16.17 9.23
N PRO A 123 -10.47 -17.50 9.32
CA PRO A 123 -10.45 -18.19 10.61
C PRO A 123 -9.33 -17.67 11.50
N VAL A 124 -9.59 -17.57 12.80
CA VAL A 124 -8.59 -17.11 13.78
C VAL A 124 -7.34 -17.97 13.74
N SER A 125 -7.49 -19.29 13.61
CA SER A 125 -6.37 -20.24 13.46
C SER A 125 -5.48 -19.90 12.26
N GLU A 126 -6.08 -19.66 11.10
CA GLU A 126 -5.34 -19.26 9.90
C GLU A 126 -4.63 -17.91 10.07
N SER A 127 -5.25 -16.98 10.81
CA SER A 127 -4.64 -15.70 11.14
C SER A 127 -3.36 -15.87 11.97
N PHE A 128 -3.39 -16.73 12.99
CA PHE A 128 -2.21 -17.03 13.80
C PHE A 128 -1.14 -17.79 13.02
N GLU A 129 -1.50 -18.77 12.20
CA GLU A 129 -0.56 -19.48 11.33
C GLU A 129 0.13 -18.53 10.34
N THR A 130 -0.61 -17.58 9.78
CA THR A 130 -0.04 -16.58 8.88
C THR A 130 0.84 -15.58 9.63
N PHE A 131 0.49 -15.24 10.87
CA PHE A 131 1.34 -14.40 11.70
C PHE A 131 2.64 -15.10 12.07
N LYS A 132 2.58 -16.38 12.46
CA LYS A 132 3.75 -17.24 12.67
C LYS A 132 4.67 -17.22 11.45
N LYS A 133 4.11 -17.44 10.25
CA LYS A 133 4.87 -17.37 9.00
C LYS A 133 5.52 -15.99 8.78
N HIS A 134 4.83 -14.90 9.08
CA HIS A 134 5.39 -13.55 8.96
C HIS A 134 6.55 -13.33 9.97
N ILE A 135 6.42 -13.81 11.21
CA ILE A 135 7.51 -13.72 12.21
C ILE A 135 8.75 -14.48 11.73
N VAL A 136 8.58 -15.70 11.21
CA VAL A 136 9.68 -16.50 10.66
C VAL A 136 10.34 -15.80 9.47
N LEU A 137 9.54 -15.32 8.50
CA LEU A 137 10.06 -14.57 7.36
C LEU A 137 10.81 -13.30 7.78
N PHE A 138 10.35 -12.62 8.83
CA PHE A 138 11.04 -11.45 9.37
C PHE A 138 12.42 -11.84 9.91
N LYS A 139 12.49 -12.91 10.71
CA LYS A 139 13.75 -13.44 11.25
C LYS A 139 14.70 -13.87 10.12
N ASP A 140 14.21 -14.60 9.12
CA ASP A 140 15.04 -15.11 8.03
C ASP A 140 15.55 -13.99 7.12
N THR A 141 14.76 -12.94 6.91
CA THR A 141 15.11 -11.83 6.02
C THR A 141 16.09 -10.87 6.67
N TRP A 142 15.87 -10.55 7.95
CA TRP A 142 16.62 -9.48 8.62
C TRP A 142 17.56 -9.96 9.71
N GLY A 143 17.32 -11.10 10.34
CA GLY A 143 18.03 -11.53 11.54
C GLY A 143 18.12 -10.39 12.56
N ASP A 144 19.33 -10.12 13.03
CA ASP A 144 19.62 -9.05 13.99
C ASP A 144 19.81 -7.67 13.35
N SER A 145 19.78 -7.57 12.01
CA SER A 145 19.98 -6.28 11.31
C SER A 145 18.78 -5.33 11.42
N LYS A 146 17.63 -5.82 11.90
CA LYS A 146 16.41 -5.03 12.06
C LYS A 146 15.90 -5.14 13.49
N ASP A 147 15.55 -4.00 14.07
CA ASP A 147 14.89 -3.95 15.37
C ASP A 147 13.57 -4.77 15.33
N PHE A 148 13.51 -5.79 16.19
CA PHE A 148 12.35 -6.63 16.42
C PHE A 148 11.07 -5.83 16.70
N ASN A 149 11.16 -4.69 17.38
CA ASN A 149 9.98 -3.87 17.70
C ASN A 149 9.23 -3.40 16.44
N THR A 150 9.90 -3.37 15.27
CA THR A 150 9.24 -3.07 14.00
C THR A 150 8.23 -4.13 13.57
N LEU A 151 8.32 -5.36 14.07
CA LEU A 151 7.37 -6.45 13.81
C LEU A 151 6.07 -6.27 14.61
N LYS A 152 6.14 -5.68 15.81
CA LYS A 152 4.99 -5.46 16.68
C LYS A 152 3.88 -4.61 16.06
N LYS A 153 4.22 -3.74 15.09
CA LYS A 153 3.23 -2.95 14.34
C LYS A 153 2.23 -3.80 13.54
N PHE A 154 2.56 -5.07 13.27
CA PHE A 154 1.71 -6.01 12.54
C PHE A 154 0.86 -6.91 13.46
N VAL A 155 1.09 -6.92 14.77
CA VAL A 155 0.29 -7.72 15.74
C VAL A 155 -1.20 -7.42 15.56
N GLY A 156 -1.56 -6.14 15.45
CA GLY A 156 -2.94 -5.70 15.22
C GLY A 156 -3.55 -6.21 13.92
N SER A 157 -2.74 -6.56 12.93
CA SER A 157 -3.19 -7.05 11.62
C SER A 157 -3.67 -8.50 11.63
N TYR A 158 -3.16 -9.29 12.57
CA TYR A 158 -3.51 -10.71 12.72
C TYR A 158 -4.40 -10.96 13.95
N VAL A 159 -4.21 -10.17 15.01
CA VAL A 159 -4.91 -10.33 16.29
C VAL A 159 -6.00 -9.25 16.39
N ASN A 160 -7.08 -9.43 15.63
CA ASN A 160 -8.24 -8.54 15.63
C ASN A 160 -9.53 -9.29 15.26
N GLY A 161 -10.67 -8.70 15.58
CA GLY A 161 -11.98 -9.19 15.10
C GLY A 161 -12.58 -10.35 15.89
N PHE A 162 -12.03 -10.69 17.06
CA PHE A 162 -12.57 -11.74 17.95
C PHE A 162 -12.45 -11.37 19.43
N VAL A 163 -13.26 -12.04 20.27
CA VAL A 163 -13.29 -11.84 21.74
C VAL A 163 -11.93 -12.19 22.35
N GLY A 164 -11.42 -11.34 23.26
CA GLY A 164 -10.10 -11.54 23.87
C GLY A 164 -8.91 -11.10 23.03
N SER A 165 -9.11 -10.68 21.78
CA SER A 165 -8.01 -10.20 20.91
C SER A 165 -7.24 -9.02 21.50
N GLN A 166 -7.89 -8.13 22.26
CA GLN A 166 -7.22 -6.99 22.89
C GLN A 166 -6.20 -7.42 23.95
N ASP A 167 -6.56 -8.36 24.82
CA ASP A 167 -5.66 -8.83 25.88
C ASP A 167 -4.48 -9.59 25.29
N ILE A 168 -4.73 -10.44 24.28
CA ILE A 168 -3.67 -11.13 23.54
C ILE A 168 -2.71 -10.12 22.90
N ARG A 169 -3.22 -9.05 22.27
CA ARG A 169 -2.36 -8.00 21.73
C ARG A 169 -1.51 -7.35 22.81
N ASN A 170 -2.10 -7.01 23.95
CA ASN A 170 -1.38 -6.37 25.05
C ASN A 170 -0.23 -7.24 25.56
N GLU A 171 -0.42 -8.55 25.67
CA GLU A 171 0.65 -9.48 26.03
C GLU A 171 1.72 -9.59 24.94
N MET A 172 1.33 -9.67 23.66
CA MET A 172 2.28 -9.69 22.54
C MET A 172 3.10 -8.40 22.43
N MET A 173 2.57 -7.26 22.85
CA MET A 173 3.32 -5.99 22.85
C MET A 173 4.42 -5.94 23.91
N LYS A 174 4.32 -6.75 24.98
CA LYS A 174 5.30 -6.82 26.07
C LYS A 174 6.53 -7.68 25.75
N THR A 175 6.47 -8.53 24.73
CA THR A 175 7.60 -9.38 24.34
C THR A 175 8.81 -8.52 23.95
N THR A 176 10.01 -9.03 24.19
CA THR A 176 11.28 -8.33 23.95
C THR A 176 12.12 -8.98 22.86
N THR A 177 11.81 -10.23 22.51
CA THR A 177 12.52 -11.00 21.49
C THR A 177 11.57 -11.61 20.46
N ILE A 178 12.13 -11.99 19.30
CA ILE A 178 11.38 -12.73 18.25
C ILE A 178 10.90 -14.07 18.80
N GLU A 179 11.75 -14.75 19.57
CA GLU A 179 11.48 -16.06 20.16
C GLU A 179 10.29 -16.02 21.11
N GLU A 180 10.23 -15.01 21.99
CA GLU A 180 9.09 -14.81 22.89
C GLU A 180 7.78 -14.57 22.13
N LEU A 181 7.80 -13.74 21.07
CA LEU A 181 6.62 -13.49 20.25
C LEU A 181 6.18 -14.75 19.50
N LEU A 182 7.13 -15.50 18.95
CA LEU A 182 6.85 -16.75 18.24
C LEU A 182 6.22 -17.79 19.18
N GLU A 183 6.77 -17.95 20.38
CA GLU A 183 6.24 -18.87 21.39
C GLU A 183 4.80 -18.51 21.79
N GLN A 184 4.51 -17.21 21.96
CA GLN A 184 3.14 -16.76 22.25
C GLN A 184 2.16 -17.08 21.12
N VAL A 185 2.56 -16.91 19.86
CA VAL A 185 1.71 -17.25 18.71
C VAL A 185 1.48 -18.76 18.63
N GLU A 186 2.51 -19.57 18.86
CA GLU A 186 2.40 -21.04 18.82
C GLU A 186 1.47 -21.60 19.90
N LYS A 187 1.39 -20.96 21.07
CA LYS A 187 0.43 -21.32 22.13
C LYS A 187 -1.02 -21.11 21.71
N LEU A 188 -1.29 -20.23 20.75
CA LEU A 188 -2.64 -19.88 20.27
C LEU A 188 -3.09 -20.70 19.06
N ILE A 189 -2.18 -21.47 18.46
CA ILE A 189 -2.44 -22.37 17.33
C ILE A 189 -2.88 -23.77 17.82
N LYS A 190 -2.49 -24.14 19.05
CA LYS A 190 -2.86 -25.39 19.71
C LYS A 190 -4.30 -25.37 20.21
#